data_AF-A0A222EPT2-F1
#
_entry.id   AF-A0A222EPT2-F1
#
_cell.length_a   1.000
_cell.length_b   1.000
_cell.length_c   1.000
_cell.angle_alpha   90.00
_cell.angle_beta   90.00
_cell.angle_gamma   90.00
#
_symmetry.space_group_name_H-M   'P 1'
#
loop_
_entity.id
_entity.type
_entity.pdbx_description
1 polymer ?
#
loop_
_entity_poly.entity_id
_entity_poly.type
_entity_poly.pdbx_seq_one_letter_code
_entity_poly.pdbx_strand_id
1 'polypeptide(L)'
;MLKFGKTLSWIGSFFLISSSVPLMCLSVFMVSIRRIVVSSLRNIQYIGEWLASLADETLKYFEIFGGVLFVIVISIIIIVILHLVFINFRTSFKQRIGYFIGIVFGGLLLFASAIPYFITLSPSIDGLWNLITGLLFTFCGLSGFLITIGSFFGMLSAKTEKSNSISKRKTNKLEKKFKYDPAL
;
A
#
# COMPACT_ATOMS: atom_id res chain seq x y z
N MET A 1 20.09 -1.21 -12.89
CA MET A 1 18.62 -1.06 -12.89
C MET A 1 17.91 -2.02 -11.94
N LEU A 2 18.17 -3.33 -11.99
CA LEU A 2 17.52 -4.33 -11.11
C LEU A 2 17.64 -4.02 -9.60
N LYS A 3 18.82 -3.55 -9.16
CA LYS A 3 19.05 -3.11 -7.77
C LYS A 3 18.20 -1.88 -7.42
N PHE A 4 18.09 -0.92 -8.33
CA PHE A 4 17.34 0.32 -8.11
C PHE A 4 15.83 0.10 -8.01
N GLY A 5 15.23 -0.69 -8.92
CA GLY A 5 13.80 -1.02 -8.86
C GLY A 5 13.42 -1.80 -7.60
N LYS A 6 14.29 -2.73 -7.16
CA LYS A 6 14.14 -3.42 -5.87
C LYS A 6 14.16 -2.44 -4.70
N THR A 7 15.16 -1.56 -4.63
CA THR A 7 15.30 -0.58 -3.56
C THR A 7 14.09 0.37 -3.53
N LEU A 8 13.66 0.88 -4.68
CA LEU A 8 12.52 1.80 -4.77
C LEU A 8 11.21 1.13 -4.35
N SER A 9 10.96 -0.12 -4.79
CA SER A 9 9.79 -0.88 -4.35
C SER A 9 9.84 -1.21 -2.85
N TRP A 10 11.03 -1.44 -2.29
CA TRP A 10 11.22 -1.66 -0.85
C TRP A 10 10.90 -0.38 -0.07
N ILE A 11 11.48 0.75 -0.46
CA ILE A 11 11.22 2.06 0.16
C ILE A 11 9.72 2.35 0.10
N GLY A 12 9.08 2.18 -1.05
CA GLY A 12 7.64 2.37 -1.21
C GLY A 12 6.82 1.46 -0.28
N SER A 13 7.20 0.18 -0.16
CA SER A 13 6.50 -0.77 0.71
C SER A 13 6.66 -0.42 2.21
N PHE A 14 7.85 -0.02 2.64
CA PHE A 14 8.09 0.43 4.01
C PHE A 14 7.37 1.75 4.30
N PHE A 15 7.38 2.68 3.36
CA PHE A 15 6.64 3.94 3.47
C PHE A 15 5.14 3.68 3.56
N LEU A 16 4.63 2.68 2.83
CA LEU A 16 3.23 2.26 2.90
C LEU A 16 2.86 1.65 4.27
N ILE A 17 3.71 0.78 4.81
CA ILE A 17 3.52 0.23 6.16
C ILE A 17 3.53 1.36 7.19
N SER A 18 4.49 2.29 7.11
CA SER A 18 4.57 3.44 8.00
C SER A 18 3.34 4.36 7.91
N SER A 19 2.84 4.62 6.70
CA SER A 19 1.65 5.44 6.47
C SER A 19 0.32 4.77 6.84
N SER A 20 0.26 3.44 6.77
CA SER A 20 -0.96 2.71 7.13
C SER A 20 -1.32 2.88 8.61
N VAL A 21 -0.33 3.11 9.49
CA VAL A 21 -0.56 3.33 10.93
C VAL A 21 -1.35 4.62 11.20
N PRO A 22 -0.94 5.82 10.75
CA PRO A 22 -1.76 7.03 10.84
C PRO A 22 -3.17 6.88 10.24
N LEU A 23 -3.31 6.16 9.13
CA LEU A 23 -4.60 5.93 8.47
C LEU A 23 -5.52 5.03 9.31
N MET A 24 -4.99 4.00 9.96
CA MET A 24 -5.75 3.19 10.91
C MET A 24 -6.19 4.03 12.10
N CYS A 25 -5.32 4.88 12.66
CA CYS A 25 -5.69 5.80 13.74
C CYS A 25 -6.83 6.74 13.33
N LEU A 26 -6.74 7.34 12.14
CA LEU A 26 -7.76 8.23 11.60
C LEU A 26 -9.10 7.51 11.37
N SER A 27 -9.05 6.29 10.83
CA SER A 27 -10.23 5.43 10.65
C SER A 27 -10.92 5.13 11.99
N VAL A 28 -10.16 4.69 12.99
CA VAL A 28 -10.70 4.38 14.33
C VAL A 28 -11.30 5.64 14.97
N PHE A 29 -10.65 6.79 14.78
CA PHE A 29 -11.18 8.08 15.22
C PHE A 29 -12.51 8.42 14.55
N MET A 30 -12.61 8.26 13.22
CA MET A 30 -13.84 8.49 12.46
C MET A 30 -14.99 7.55 12.86
N VAL A 31 -14.70 6.28 13.15
CA VAL A 31 -15.71 5.34 13.68
C VAL A 31 -16.20 5.78 15.07
N SER A 32 -15.31 6.34 15.88
CA SER A 32 -15.60 6.69 17.28
C SER A 32 -16.26 8.06 17.42
N ILE A 33 -16.07 8.97 16.47
CA ILE A 33 -16.45 10.39 16.62
C ILE A 33 -17.94 10.58 16.84
N ARG A 34 -18.79 9.78 16.17
CA ARG A 34 -20.23 9.84 16.35
C ARG A 34 -20.63 9.58 17.80
N ARG A 35 -20.13 8.49 18.38
CA ARG A 35 -20.45 8.12 19.76
C ARG A 35 -19.96 9.18 20.74
N ILE A 36 -18.76 9.73 20.51
CA ILE A 36 -18.18 10.79 21.35
C ILE A 36 -19.04 12.05 21.28
N VAL A 37 -19.38 12.52 20.08
CA VAL A 37 -20.12 13.78 19.88
C VAL A 37 -21.55 13.65 20.36
N VAL A 38 -22.27 12.57 20.01
CA VAL A 38 -23.65 12.35 20.47
C VAL A 38 -23.72 12.20 22.00
N SER A 39 -22.77 11.48 22.62
CA SER A 39 -22.69 11.37 24.07
C SER A 39 -22.38 12.70 24.75
N SER A 40 -21.53 13.54 24.13
CA SER A 40 -21.15 14.83 24.70
C SER A 40 -22.28 15.86 24.56
N LEU A 41 -23.00 15.85 23.43
CA LEU A 41 -24.11 16.77 23.18
C LEU A 41 -25.33 16.45 24.03
N ARG A 42 -25.65 15.17 24.28
CA ARG A 42 -26.78 14.78 25.13
C ARG A 42 -26.65 15.24 26.59
N ASN A 43 -25.46 15.60 27.05
CA ASN A 43 -25.27 16.19 28.38
C ASN A 43 -25.76 17.65 28.48
N ILE A 44 -26.06 18.31 27.35
CA ILE A 44 -26.58 19.67 27.31
C ILE A 44 -28.08 19.60 26.99
N GLN A 45 -28.93 19.80 28.01
CA GLN A 45 -30.38 19.71 27.84
C GLN A 45 -30.91 20.71 26.80
N TYR A 46 -31.94 20.28 26.04
CA TYR A 46 -32.64 20.99 24.96
C TYR A 46 -31.77 21.38 23.74
N ILE A 47 -30.70 22.14 23.93
CA ILE A 47 -29.83 22.62 22.85
C ILE A 47 -28.96 21.50 22.29
N GLY A 48 -28.47 20.61 23.16
CA GLY A 48 -27.62 19.49 22.77
C GLY A 48 -28.37 18.38 22.05
N GLU A 49 -29.64 18.12 22.40
CA GLU A 49 -30.48 17.17 21.66
C GLU A 49 -30.80 17.67 20.25
N TRP A 50 -31.11 18.96 20.11
CA TRP A 50 -31.35 19.57 18.82
C TRP A 50 -30.06 19.54 17.96
N LEU A 51 -28.90 19.93 18.50
CA LEU A 51 -27.61 19.85 17.80
C LEU A 51 -27.25 18.42 17.42
N ALA A 52 -27.49 17.45 18.32
CA ALA A 52 -27.21 16.05 18.05
C ALA A 52 -28.07 15.53 16.90
N SER A 53 -29.35 15.92 16.81
CA SER A 53 -30.23 15.52 15.70
C SER A 53 -29.76 16.08 14.35
N LEU A 54 -29.23 17.30 14.34
CA LEU A 54 -28.69 17.94 13.13
C LEU A 54 -27.38 17.30 12.68
N ALA A 55 -26.55 16.86 13.63
CA ALA A 55 -25.23 16.29 13.35
C ALA A 55 -25.24 14.77 13.15
N ASP A 56 -26.26 14.04 13.62
CA ASP A 56 -26.26 12.56 13.65
C ASP A 56 -26.14 11.95 12.24
N GLU A 57 -26.77 12.55 11.24
CA GLU A 57 -26.72 12.05 9.86
C GLU A 57 -25.30 12.17 9.28
N THR A 58 -24.66 13.34 9.45
CA THR A 58 -23.27 13.57 9.04
C THR A 58 -22.28 12.68 9.81
N LEU A 59 -22.48 12.53 11.11
CA LEU A 59 -21.63 11.67 11.95
C LEU A 59 -21.78 10.19 11.61
N LYS A 60 -22.96 9.76 11.17
CA LYS A 60 -23.20 8.40 10.67
C LYS A 60 -22.45 8.14 9.35
N TYR A 61 -22.38 9.13 8.46
CA TYR A 61 -21.52 9.03 7.27
C TYR A 61 -20.04 8.90 7.65
N PHE A 62 -19.56 9.66 8.64
CA PHE A 62 -18.19 9.52 9.15
C PHE A 62 -17.93 8.15 9.77
N GLU A 63 -18.87 7.59 10.52
CA GLU A 63 -18.75 6.26 11.12
C GLU A 63 -18.62 5.19 10.03
N ILE A 64 -19.50 5.22 9.02
CA ILE A 64 -19.48 4.28 7.89
C ILE A 64 -18.19 4.43 7.08
N PHE A 65 -17.81 5.67 6.75
CA PHE A 65 -16.59 5.95 6.00
C PHE A 65 -15.35 5.47 6.76
N GLY A 66 -15.26 5.76 8.06
CA GLY A 66 -14.19 5.28 8.91
C GLY A 66 -14.08 3.76 8.93
N GLY A 67 -15.22 3.05 9.02
CA GLY A 67 -15.27 1.59 8.97
C GLY A 67 -14.81 1.02 7.63
N VAL A 68 -15.26 1.61 6.52
CA VAL A 68 -14.84 1.23 5.17
C VAL A 68 -13.33 1.48 4.98
N LEU A 69 -12.83 2.63 5.44
CA LEU A 69 -11.40 2.96 5.39
C LEU A 69 -10.57 1.92 6.17
N PHE A 70 -11.04 1.48 7.35
CA PHE A 70 -10.37 0.47 8.17
C PHE A 70 -10.13 -0.83 7.40
N VAL A 71 -11.21 -1.34 6.79
CA VAL A 71 -11.20 -2.61 6.04
C VAL A 71 -10.30 -2.51 4.82
N ILE A 72 -10.31 -1.37 4.13
CA ILE A 72 -9.44 -1.10 2.99
C ILE A 72 -7.97 -1.10 3.43
N VAL A 73 -7.62 -0.40 4.51
CA VAL A 73 -6.23 -0.30 5.01
C VAL A 73 -5.70 -1.67 5.45
N ILE A 74 -6.51 -2.48 6.14
CA ILE A 74 -6.13 -3.86 6.50
C ILE A 74 -5.87 -4.70 5.25
N SER A 75 -6.75 -4.61 4.26
CA SER A 75 -6.61 -5.37 3.01
C SER A 75 -5.29 -5.01 2.31
N ILE A 76 -5.01 -3.71 2.22
CA ILE A 76 -3.76 -3.18 1.66
C ILE A 76 -2.54 -3.73 2.40
N ILE A 77 -2.54 -3.75 3.75
CA ILE A 77 -1.41 -4.28 4.54
C ILE A 77 -1.15 -5.75 4.19
N ILE A 78 -2.18 -6.59 4.13
CA ILE A 78 -2.05 -8.01 3.78
C ILE A 78 -1.38 -8.16 2.41
N ILE A 79 -1.82 -7.36 1.44
CA ILE A 79 -1.31 -7.39 0.09
C ILE A 79 0.15 -6.93 0.00
N VAL A 80 0.52 -5.87 0.73
CA VAL A 80 1.91 -5.37 0.78
C VAL A 80 2.83 -6.41 1.44
N ILE A 81 2.35 -7.12 2.47
CA ILE A 81 3.10 -8.22 3.08
C ILE A 81 3.31 -9.34 2.05
N LEU A 82 2.27 -9.75 1.33
CA LEU A 82 2.40 -10.75 0.26
C LEU A 82 3.38 -10.27 -0.82
N HIS A 83 3.29 -9.01 -1.25
CA HIS A 83 4.20 -8.40 -2.22
C HIS A 83 5.67 -8.47 -1.77
N LEU A 84 5.95 -8.07 -0.52
CA LEU A 84 7.29 -8.12 0.07
C LEU A 84 7.83 -9.55 0.10
N VAL A 85 6.98 -10.51 0.49
CA VAL A 85 7.32 -11.94 0.50
C VAL A 85 7.67 -12.41 -0.92
N PHE A 86 6.87 -12.08 -1.93
CA PHE A 86 7.11 -12.46 -3.32
C PHE A 86 8.37 -11.82 -3.92
N ILE A 87 8.66 -10.55 -3.61
CA ILE A 87 9.90 -9.89 -4.06
C ILE A 87 11.14 -10.52 -3.44
N ASN A 88 11.06 -10.99 -2.19
CA ASN A 88 12.18 -11.56 -1.48
C ASN A 88 12.45 -13.04 -1.84
N PHE A 89 11.57 -13.69 -2.61
CA PHE A 89 11.77 -15.06 -3.07
C PHE A 89 12.88 -15.18 -4.14
N ARG A 90 13.73 -16.21 -4.02
CA ARG A 90 14.89 -16.46 -4.91
C ARG A 90 14.54 -16.93 -6.33
N THR A 91 13.28 -17.26 -6.64
CA THR A 91 12.88 -17.78 -7.95
C THR A 91 12.37 -16.67 -8.88
N SER A 92 12.97 -16.55 -10.08
CA SER A 92 12.71 -15.46 -11.03
C SER A 92 11.25 -15.30 -11.47
N PHE A 93 10.48 -16.39 -11.55
CA PHE A 93 9.06 -16.35 -11.93
C PHE A 93 8.17 -15.75 -10.84
N LYS A 94 8.35 -16.19 -9.58
CA LYS A 94 7.60 -15.65 -8.42
C LYS A 94 7.90 -14.16 -8.19
N GLN A 95 9.12 -13.74 -8.50
CA GLN A 95 9.51 -12.33 -8.40
C GLN A 95 8.77 -11.44 -9.41
N ARG A 96 8.50 -11.93 -10.63
CA ARG A 96 7.70 -11.20 -11.63
C ARG A 96 6.25 -11.04 -11.22
N ILE A 97 5.66 -12.09 -10.62
CA ILE A 97 4.30 -12.03 -10.05
C ILE A 97 4.24 -10.97 -8.95
N GLY A 98 5.24 -10.93 -8.06
CA GLY A 98 5.36 -9.87 -7.06
C GLY A 98 5.33 -8.49 -7.68
N TYR A 99 6.21 -8.21 -8.65
CA TYR A 99 6.19 -6.91 -9.34
C TYR A 99 4.86 -6.59 -10.03
N PHE A 100 4.18 -7.57 -10.62
CA PHE A 100 2.87 -7.36 -11.25
C PHE A 100 1.81 -6.96 -10.21
N ILE A 101 1.75 -7.69 -9.08
CA ILE A 101 0.88 -7.36 -7.94
C ILE A 101 1.17 -5.94 -7.44
N GLY A 102 2.46 -5.58 -7.30
CA GLY A 102 2.87 -4.24 -6.90
C GLY A 102 2.39 -3.13 -7.84
N ILE A 103 2.39 -3.35 -9.16
CA ILE A 103 1.87 -2.37 -10.13
C ILE A 103 0.35 -2.18 -9.95
N VAL A 104 -0.41 -3.29 -9.86
CA VAL A 104 -1.87 -3.23 -9.72
C VAL A 104 -2.27 -2.51 -8.44
N PHE A 105 -1.64 -2.88 -7.32
CA PHE A 105 -1.98 -2.28 -6.02
C PHE A 105 -1.45 -0.88 -5.84
N GLY A 106 -0.22 -0.60 -6.27
CA GLY A 106 0.33 0.75 -6.28
C GLY A 106 -0.54 1.71 -7.09
N GLY A 107 -1.07 1.24 -8.24
CA GLY A 107 -2.03 1.98 -9.05
C GLY A 107 -3.37 2.21 -8.33
N LEU A 108 -3.94 1.17 -7.71
CA LEU A 108 -5.18 1.29 -6.93
C LEU A 108 -5.04 2.28 -5.76
N LEU A 109 -3.91 2.28 -5.06
CA LEU A 109 -3.60 3.23 -3.98
C LEU A 109 -3.54 4.68 -4.48
N LEU A 110 -2.88 4.90 -5.61
CA LEU A 110 -2.84 6.20 -6.26
C LEU A 110 -4.26 6.69 -6.60
N PHE A 111 -5.08 5.85 -7.23
CA PHE A 111 -6.46 6.19 -7.55
C PHE A 111 -7.29 6.45 -6.29
N ALA A 112 -7.21 5.58 -5.28
CA ALA A 112 -7.95 5.73 -4.03
C ALA A 112 -7.58 7.05 -3.31
N SER A 113 -6.30 7.43 -3.34
CA SER A 113 -5.84 8.69 -2.75
C SER A 113 -6.32 9.93 -3.52
N ALA A 114 -6.66 9.78 -4.80
CA ALA A 114 -7.16 10.86 -5.65
C ALA A 114 -8.69 11.00 -5.61
N ILE A 115 -9.44 9.98 -5.19
CA ILE A 115 -10.91 10.02 -5.07
C ILE A 115 -11.42 11.26 -4.32
N PRO A 116 -10.87 11.63 -3.15
CA PRO A 116 -11.37 12.78 -2.41
C PRO A 116 -11.27 14.09 -3.20
N TYR A 117 -10.23 14.26 -4.05
CA TYR A 117 -10.07 15.45 -4.89
C TYR A 117 -11.16 15.58 -5.96
N PHE A 118 -11.72 14.47 -6.45
CA PHE A 118 -12.82 14.48 -7.41
C PHE A 118 -14.18 14.75 -6.75
N ILE A 119 -14.32 14.49 -5.45
CA ILE A 119 -15.58 14.65 -4.71
C ILE A 119 -15.68 16.05 -4.10
N THR A 120 -14.56 16.71 -3.77
CA THR A 120 -14.53 18.05 -3.15
C THR A 120 -14.80 19.22 -4.11
N LEU A 121 -15.65 19.05 -5.14
CA LEU A 121 -16.11 20.16 -5.99
C LEU A 121 -17.01 21.17 -5.25
N SER A 122 -17.33 20.95 -3.97
CA SER A 122 -18.12 21.88 -3.16
C SER A 122 -17.21 22.91 -2.48
N PRO A 123 -17.43 24.23 -2.66
CA PRO A 123 -16.55 25.29 -2.19
C PRO A 123 -16.66 25.62 -0.68
N SER A 124 -17.34 24.80 0.12
CA SER A 124 -17.40 24.98 1.58
C SER A 124 -16.21 24.32 2.27
N ILE A 125 -15.18 25.14 2.48
CA ILE A 125 -13.86 24.84 3.04
C ILE A 125 -13.97 24.41 4.51
N ASP A 126 -13.89 23.11 4.77
CA ASP A 126 -13.46 22.59 6.07
C ASP A 126 -11.95 22.34 6.01
N GLY A 127 -11.16 23.14 6.74
CA GLY A 127 -9.70 22.97 6.80
C GLY A 127 -9.27 21.58 7.27
N LEU A 128 -10.13 20.91 8.05
CA LEU A 128 -9.96 19.53 8.45
C LEU A 128 -10.04 18.57 7.26
N TRP A 129 -10.99 18.76 6.33
CA TRP A 129 -11.12 17.93 5.13
C TRP A 129 -9.89 18.08 4.23
N ASN A 130 -9.41 19.30 4.01
CA ASN A 130 -8.18 19.54 3.25
C ASN A 130 -6.93 18.91 3.91
N LEU A 131 -6.86 18.96 5.24
CA LEU A 131 -5.78 18.29 5.98
C LEU A 131 -5.86 16.77 5.81
N ILE A 132 -7.06 16.20 5.93
CA ILE A 132 -7.29 14.75 5.79
C ILE A 132 -6.96 14.29 4.38
N THR A 133 -7.43 14.98 3.34
CA THR A 133 -7.14 14.63 1.94
C THR A 133 -5.68 14.84 1.59
N GLY A 134 -5.04 15.90 2.10
CA GLY A 134 -3.62 16.16 1.93
C GLY A 134 -2.74 15.08 2.59
N LEU A 135 -3.08 14.64 3.80
CA LEU A 135 -2.41 13.52 4.47
C LEU A 135 -2.65 12.22 3.70
N LEU A 136 -3.88 11.96 3.26
CA LEU A 136 -4.22 10.77 2.47
C LEU A 136 -3.39 10.72 1.17
N PHE A 137 -3.28 11.82 0.44
CA PHE A 137 -2.49 11.90 -0.78
C PHE A 137 -0.99 11.75 -0.53
N THR A 138 -0.47 12.42 0.50
CA THR A 138 0.95 12.38 0.84
C THR A 138 1.39 10.99 1.28
N PHE A 139 0.56 10.29 2.05
CA PHE A 139 0.90 8.99 2.61
C PHE A 139 0.50 7.84 1.67
N CYS A 140 -0.72 7.83 1.15
CA CYS A 140 -1.25 6.76 0.30
C CYS A 140 -0.87 6.95 -1.18
N GLY A 141 -0.97 8.19 -1.69
CA GLY A 141 -0.64 8.51 -3.07
C GLY A 141 0.84 8.38 -3.37
N LEU A 142 1.70 8.98 -2.54
CA LEU A 142 3.15 8.93 -2.73
C LEU A 142 3.72 7.51 -2.53
N SER A 143 3.19 6.75 -1.56
CA SER A 143 3.56 5.32 -1.41
C SER A 143 3.14 4.50 -2.62
N GLY A 144 1.89 4.65 -3.09
CA GLY A 144 1.40 4.01 -4.30
C GLY A 144 2.25 4.33 -5.53
N PHE A 145 2.65 5.59 -5.70
CA PHE A 145 3.53 6.03 -6.76
C PHE A 145 4.91 5.36 -6.72
N LEU A 146 5.57 5.37 -5.56
CA LEU A 146 6.89 4.74 -5.39
C LEU A 146 6.85 3.24 -5.64
N ILE A 147 5.81 2.55 -5.18
CA ILE A 147 5.62 1.11 -5.41
C ILE A 147 5.39 0.83 -6.88
N THR A 148 4.53 1.61 -7.54
CA THR A 148 4.19 1.42 -8.97
C THR A 148 5.43 1.58 -9.84
N ILE A 149 6.19 2.66 -9.63
CA ILE A 149 7.42 2.92 -10.39
C ILE A 149 8.49 1.89 -10.06
N GLY A 150 8.69 1.57 -8.78
CA GLY A 150 9.66 0.55 -8.35
C GLY A 150 9.35 -0.82 -8.95
N SER A 151 8.07 -1.19 -8.98
CA SER A 151 7.60 -2.45 -9.56
C SER A 151 7.68 -2.46 -11.09
N PHE A 152 7.40 -1.34 -11.75
CA PHE A 152 7.57 -1.20 -13.20
C PHE A 152 9.04 -1.37 -13.63
N PHE A 153 9.96 -0.66 -12.97
CA PHE A 153 11.40 -0.83 -13.21
C PHE A 153 11.89 -2.24 -12.81
N GLY A 154 11.33 -2.81 -11.74
CA GLY A 154 11.60 -4.18 -11.30
C GLY A 154 11.20 -5.21 -12.36
N MET A 155 10.04 -5.03 -12.98
CA MET A 155 9.50 -5.90 -14.03
C MET A 155 10.34 -5.81 -15.31
N LEU A 156 10.64 -4.61 -15.80
CA LEU A 156 11.50 -4.39 -16.97
C LEU A 156 12.91 -4.97 -16.77
N SER A 157 13.44 -4.84 -15.56
CA SER A 157 14.79 -5.31 -15.26
C SER A 157 14.85 -6.79 -14.88
N ALA A 158 13.72 -7.48 -14.70
CA ALA A 158 13.68 -8.90 -14.30
C ALA A 158 14.24 -9.80 -15.42
N LYS A 159 15.57 -9.90 -15.49
CA LYS A 159 16.25 -10.89 -16.32
C LYS A 159 15.82 -12.27 -15.86
N THR A 160 15.26 -13.06 -16.78
CA THR A 160 15.10 -14.48 -16.58
C THR A 160 16.51 -15.03 -16.42
N GLU A 161 16.92 -15.36 -15.20
CA GLU A 161 18.12 -16.18 -14.99
C GLU A 161 17.89 -17.53 -15.66
N LYS A 162 18.20 -17.60 -16.95
CA LYS A 162 18.47 -18.83 -17.68
C LYS A 162 19.88 -19.32 -17.27
N SER A 163 20.17 -19.37 -15.96
CA SER A 163 21.54 -19.50 -15.48
C SER A 163 21.65 -20.32 -14.20
N ASN A 164 20.95 -21.45 -14.12
CA ASN A 164 21.36 -22.51 -13.18
C ASN A 164 21.34 -23.93 -13.77
N SER A 165 20.86 -24.14 -15.00
CA SER A 165 20.99 -25.43 -15.71
C SER A 165 22.23 -25.52 -16.60
N ILE A 166 22.77 -24.40 -17.09
CA ILE A 166 23.92 -24.40 -18.03
C ILE A 166 25.26 -24.41 -17.28
N SER A 167 25.36 -23.71 -16.13
CA SER A 167 26.60 -23.67 -15.33
C SER A 167 26.93 -25.05 -14.73
N LYS A 168 25.97 -25.73 -14.10
CA LYS A 168 26.16 -27.11 -13.57
C LYS A 168 26.54 -28.13 -14.65
N ARG A 169 26.09 -27.96 -15.90
CA ARG A 169 26.46 -28.86 -17.01
C ARG A 169 27.90 -28.65 -17.50
N LYS A 170 28.45 -27.42 -17.40
CA LYS A 170 29.84 -27.12 -17.74
C LYS A 170 30.81 -27.55 -16.65
N THR A 171 30.49 -27.33 -15.38
CA THR A 171 31.35 -27.79 -14.25
C THR A 171 31.42 -29.31 -14.20
N ASN A 172 30.30 -30.02 -14.36
CA ASN A 172 30.30 -31.49 -14.44
C ASN A 172 31.01 -32.04 -15.70
N LYS A 173 31.08 -31.29 -16.80
CA LYS A 173 31.85 -31.69 -18.00
C LYS A 173 33.35 -31.44 -17.83
N LEU A 174 33.76 -30.37 -17.14
CA LEU A 174 35.16 -30.08 -16.83
C LEU A 174 35.70 -31.05 -15.78
N GLU A 175 34.94 -31.34 -14.71
CA GLU A 175 35.33 -32.38 -13.74
C GLU A 175 35.42 -33.76 -14.36
N LYS A 176 34.52 -34.12 -15.29
CA LYS A 176 34.65 -35.38 -16.05
C LYS A 176 35.85 -35.39 -17.00
N LYS A 177 36.26 -34.25 -17.56
CA LYS A 177 37.48 -34.20 -18.40
C LYS A 177 38.75 -34.39 -17.56
N PHE A 178 38.85 -33.75 -16.41
CA PHE A 178 40.03 -33.87 -15.53
C PHE A 178 40.12 -35.21 -14.79
N LYS A 179 39.00 -35.93 -14.62
CA LYS A 179 39.01 -37.26 -13.98
C LYS A 179 39.41 -38.41 -14.92
N TYR A 180 39.40 -38.19 -16.24
CA TYR A 180 39.68 -39.24 -17.25
C TYR A 180 40.89 -38.97 -18.15
N ASP A 181 41.52 -37.80 -18.09
CA ASP A 181 42.84 -37.53 -18.70
C ASP A 181 43.88 -37.16 -17.63
N PRO A 182 44.53 -38.14 -16.96
CA PRO A 182 45.75 -37.91 -16.21
C PRO A 182 46.95 -38.02 -17.18
N ALA A 183 47.14 -37.03 -18.05
CA ALA A 183 48.30 -37.01 -18.95
C ALA A 183 48.74 -35.58 -19.28
N LEU A 184 49.38 -34.93 -18.31
CA LEU A 184 50.60 -34.09 -18.47
C LEU A 184 51.13 -33.69 -17.09
#